data_AF-A0A433JY35-F1
#
_entry.id   AF-A0A433JY35-F1
#
_cell.length_a   1.000
_cell.length_b   1.000
_cell.length_c   1.000
_cell.angle_alpha   90.00
_cell.angle_beta   90.00
_cell.angle_gamma   90.00
#
_symmetry.space_group_name_H-M   'P 1'
#
loop_
_entity.id
_entity.type
_entity.pdbx_description
1 polymer ?
#
loop_
_entity_poly.entity_id
_entity_poly.type
_entity_poly.pdbx_seq_one_letter_code
_entity_poly.pdbx_strand_id
1 'polypeptide(L)'
;MKKRGKTVVQLLYGISFLLVQTLAAHAEDFPFELGTGIYDITGAAAEINMMGYARPQQLTSGLHSRLWSRAFIIASPLNDKRVVFVSADLGMAFQSIKQGVVKKLKEHFGELYNDKNLMITHVTHGQF
;
A
#
# COMPACT_ATOMS: atom_id res chain seq x y z
N MET A 1 -27.11 -45.04 -45.64
CA MET A 1 -27.42 -43.59 -45.48
C MET A 1 -27.36 -43.05 -44.04
N LYS A 2 -26.66 -43.69 -43.07
CA LYS A 2 -26.75 -43.37 -41.62
C LYS A 2 -25.49 -42.74 -40.98
N LYS A 3 -24.48 -42.37 -41.78
CA LYS A 3 -23.16 -41.88 -41.29
C LYS A 3 -23.04 -40.35 -41.14
N ARG A 4 -23.85 -39.55 -41.87
CA ARG A 4 -23.75 -38.06 -41.84
C ARG A 4 -24.17 -37.43 -40.51
N GLY A 5 -25.16 -37.99 -39.81
CA GLY A 5 -25.66 -37.42 -38.54
C GLY A 5 -24.67 -37.52 -37.38
N LYS A 6 -23.87 -38.60 -37.32
CA LYS A 6 -22.89 -38.79 -36.23
C LYS A 6 -21.72 -37.82 -36.34
N THR A 7 -21.27 -37.50 -37.55
CA THR A 7 -20.16 -36.54 -37.77
C THR A 7 -20.56 -35.11 -37.39
N VAL A 8 -21.80 -34.69 -37.70
CA VAL A 8 -22.31 -33.36 -37.34
C VAL A 8 -22.46 -33.20 -35.83
N VAL A 9 -23.01 -34.21 -35.15
CA VAL A 9 -23.16 -34.19 -33.69
C VAL A 9 -21.80 -34.13 -32.99
N GLN A 10 -20.81 -34.88 -33.49
CA GLN A 10 -19.46 -34.90 -32.93
C GLN A 10 -18.70 -33.58 -33.17
N LEU A 11 -18.97 -32.89 -34.29
CA LEU A 11 -18.47 -31.55 -34.57
C LEU A 11 -19.10 -30.51 -33.63
N LEU A 12 -20.41 -30.62 -33.35
CA LEU A 12 -21.12 -29.73 -32.43
C LEU A 12 -20.64 -29.89 -30.98
N TYR A 13 -20.36 -31.12 -30.53
CA TYR A 13 -19.71 -31.36 -29.23
C TYR A 13 -18.29 -30.82 -29.18
N GLY A 14 -17.50 -30.98 -30.26
CA GLY A 14 -16.14 -30.42 -30.34
C GLY A 14 -16.13 -28.89 -30.29
N ILE A 15 -17.05 -28.24 -31.01
CA ILE A 15 -17.21 -26.78 -30.99
C ILE A 15 -17.71 -26.29 -29.63
N SER A 16 -18.66 -26.99 -29.02
CA SER A 16 -19.14 -26.67 -27.67
C SER A 16 -18.03 -26.84 -26.61
N PHE A 17 -17.19 -27.87 -26.73
CA PHE A 17 -16.04 -28.07 -25.84
C PHE A 17 -14.97 -26.98 -26.04
N LEU A 18 -14.72 -26.56 -27.28
CA LEU A 18 -13.80 -25.46 -27.58
C LEU A 18 -14.32 -24.11 -27.06
N LEU A 19 -15.63 -23.85 -27.16
CA LEU A 19 -16.28 -22.63 -26.66
C LEU A 19 -16.28 -22.56 -25.13
N VAL A 20 -16.43 -23.70 -24.45
CA VAL A 20 -16.35 -23.76 -22.97
C VAL A 20 -14.91 -23.51 -22.49
N GLN A 21 -13.89 -23.97 -23.23
CA GLN A 21 -12.50 -23.68 -22.88
C GLN A 21 -12.10 -22.22 -23.11
N THR A 22 -12.66 -21.53 -24.11
CA THR A 22 -12.40 -20.10 -24.32
C THR A 22 -13.19 -19.21 -23.34
N LEU A 23 -14.35 -19.64 -22.85
CA LEU A 23 -15.10 -18.95 -21.78
C LEU A 23 -14.45 -19.11 -20.39
N ALA A 24 -13.72 -20.20 -20.14
CA ALA A 24 -12.99 -20.42 -18.89
C ALA A 24 -11.66 -19.64 -18.79
N ALA A 25 -11.23 -18.95 -19.86
CA ALA A 25 -9.90 -18.37 -19.99
C ALA A 25 -9.85 -16.83 -19.86
N HIS A 26 -10.76 -16.20 -19.11
CA HIS A 26 -10.61 -14.77 -18.79
C HIS A 26 -11.24 -14.39 -17.44
N ALA A 27 -10.68 -14.95 -16.36
CA ALA A 27 -10.59 -14.22 -15.10
C ALA A 27 -9.16 -13.68 -15.03
N GLU A 28 -8.94 -12.46 -15.52
CA GLU A 28 -7.71 -11.73 -15.17
C GLU A 28 -7.89 -11.30 -13.71
N ASP A 29 -7.66 -12.24 -12.79
CA ASP A 29 -7.47 -11.96 -11.38
C ASP A 29 -6.16 -11.18 -11.26
N PHE A 30 -6.23 -9.85 -11.36
CA PHE A 30 -5.17 -8.99 -10.85
C PHE A 30 -5.60 -8.28 -9.57
N PRO A 31 -5.79 -9.03 -8.45
CA PRO A 31 -5.87 -8.39 -7.16
C PRO A 31 -4.44 -7.98 -6.79
N PHE A 32 -4.19 -6.68 -6.69
CA PHE A 32 -2.99 -6.24 -5.99
C PHE A 32 -3.01 -6.82 -4.57
N GLU A 33 -1.85 -7.23 -4.08
CA GLU A 33 -1.70 -7.61 -2.69
C GLU A 33 -1.62 -6.34 -1.85
N LEU A 34 -2.51 -6.22 -0.87
CA LEU A 34 -2.61 -5.05 0.00
C LEU A 34 -2.16 -5.42 1.41
N GLY A 35 -1.19 -4.69 1.94
CA GLY A 35 -0.80 -4.72 3.35
C GLY A 35 -1.16 -3.40 4.02
N THR A 36 -1.68 -3.47 5.25
CA THR A 36 -1.94 -2.27 6.06
C THR A 36 -1.27 -2.39 7.42
N GLY A 37 -0.87 -1.26 8.00
CA GLY A 37 -0.28 -1.23 9.33
C GLY A 37 -0.49 0.12 9.98
N ILE A 38 -0.72 0.11 11.29
CA ILE A 38 -0.81 1.32 12.10
C ILE A 38 0.18 1.23 13.26
N TYR A 39 0.89 2.33 13.55
CA TYR A 39 1.85 2.40 14.64
C TYR A 39 1.82 3.77 15.32
N ASP A 40 2.02 3.80 16.64
CA ASP A 40 2.06 5.03 17.44
C ASP A 40 3.38 5.77 17.21
N ILE A 41 3.29 7.04 16.83
CA ILE A 41 4.43 7.93 16.60
C ILE A 41 4.42 9.15 17.53
N THR A 42 3.64 9.08 18.62
CA THR A 42 3.52 10.16 19.60
C THR A 42 4.88 10.47 20.23
N GLY A 43 5.30 11.73 20.13
CA GLY A 43 6.51 12.23 20.78
C GLY A 43 6.34 12.52 22.26
N ALA A 44 7.19 13.40 22.79
CA ALA A 44 7.11 13.83 24.18
C ALA A 44 5.82 14.64 24.44
N ALA A 45 5.03 14.18 25.42
CA ALA A 45 3.73 14.75 25.75
C ALA A 45 3.79 16.03 26.61
N ALA A 46 4.98 16.40 27.12
CA ALA A 46 5.15 17.58 27.97
C ALA A 46 6.43 18.34 27.64
N GLU A 47 6.37 19.67 27.82
CA GLU A 47 7.52 20.60 27.86
C GLU A 47 8.34 20.69 26.56
N ILE A 48 7.80 20.23 25.43
CA ILE A 48 8.41 20.37 24.11
C ILE A 48 7.60 21.35 23.26
N ASN A 49 8.30 22.19 22.49
CA ASN A 49 7.65 23.09 21.54
C ASN A 49 6.88 22.32 20.47
N MET A 50 5.65 22.75 20.24
CA MET A 50 4.82 22.20 19.17
C MET A 50 5.30 22.70 17.80
N MET A 51 5.33 21.80 16.81
CA MET A 51 5.64 22.15 15.43
C MET A 51 4.41 22.78 14.75
N GLY A 52 4.55 23.97 14.17
CA GLY A 52 3.48 24.60 13.39
C GLY A 52 3.42 26.13 13.54
N TYR A 53 2.96 26.62 14.70
CA TYR A 53 2.73 28.06 14.90
C TYR A 53 3.98 28.88 15.24
N ALA A 54 5.14 28.25 15.45
CA ALA A 54 6.39 28.92 15.79
C ALA A 54 6.27 29.87 17.02
N ARG A 55 5.47 29.48 18.02
CA ARG A 55 5.28 30.22 19.27
C ARG A 55 6.07 29.55 20.40
N PRO A 56 7.08 30.21 20.99
CA PRO A 56 7.90 29.61 22.06
C PRO A 56 7.13 29.26 23.34
N GLN A 57 6.00 29.91 23.58
CA GLN A 57 5.13 29.65 24.73
C GLN A 57 4.20 28.46 24.51
N GLN A 58 4.17 27.92 23.30
CA GLN A 58 3.30 26.81 22.93
C GLN A 58 4.03 25.48 23.13
N LEU A 59 3.95 25.00 24.36
CA LEU A 59 4.54 23.76 24.80
C LEU A 59 3.48 22.67 24.91
N THR A 60 3.88 21.43 24.66
CA THR A 60 3.06 20.25 24.94
C THR A 60 2.75 20.19 26.44
N SER A 61 1.50 19.91 26.79
CA SER A 61 1.01 19.87 28.19
C SER A 61 0.07 18.69 28.47
N GLY A 62 0.14 17.66 27.63
CA GLY A 62 -0.74 16.49 27.67
C GLY A 62 -1.06 16.00 26.27
N LEU A 63 -1.99 15.04 26.17
CA LEU A 63 -2.44 14.46 24.91
C LEU A 63 -3.97 14.53 24.83
N HIS A 64 -4.48 15.16 23.78
CA HIS A 64 -5.89 15.01 23.41
C HIS A 64 -6.12 13.68 22.67
N SER A 65 -5.22 13.36 21.75
CA SER A 65 -5.15 12.08 21.03
C SER A 65 -3.69 11.71 20.79
N ARG A 66 -3.45 10.44 20.45
CA ARG A 66 -2.13 9.98 19.99
C ARG A 66 -1.94 10.26 18.50
N LEU A 67 -0.69 10.37 18.09
CA LEU A 67 -0.29 10.52 16.69
C LEU A 67 0.01 9.14 16.10
N TRP A 68 -0.48 8.87 14.89
CA TRP A 68 -0.31 7.57 14.24
C TRP A 68 0.38 7.67 12.90
N SER A 69 1.17 6.65 12.58
CA SER A 69 1.65 6.36 11.23
C SER A 69 0.82 5.22 10.67
N ARG A 70 0.24 5.42 9.48
CA ARG A 70 -0.59 4.46 8.76
C ARG A 70 0.08 4.12 7.45
N ALA A 71 0.55 2.88 7.31
CA ALA A 71 1.22 2.38 6.12
C ALA A 71 0.28 1.52 5.27
N PHE A 72 0.36 1.72 3.96
CA PHE A 72 -0.36 0.99 2.94
C PHE A 72 0.67 0.47 1.93
N ILE A 73 0.78 -0.84 1.82
CA ILE A 73 1.67 -1.52 0.90
C ILE A 73 0.81 -2.08 -0.22
N ILE A 74 1.17 -1.77 -1.46
CA ILE A 74 0.51 -2.28 -2.65
C ILE A 74 1.57 -3.03 -3.44
N ALA A 75 1.42 -4.35 -3.56
CA ALA A 75 2.32 -5.20 -4.33
C ALA A 75 1.60 -5.78 -5.55
N SER A 76 2.29 -5.78 -6.68
CA SER A 76 1.81 -6.36 -7.94
C SER A 76 2.39 -7.77 -8.09
N PRO A 77 1.55 -8.82 -8.16
CA PRO A 77 2.03 -10.18 -8.36
C PRO A 77 2.67 -10.41 -9.75
N LEU A 78 2.53 -9.47 -10.68
CA LEU A 78 2.96 -9.62 -12.09
C LEU A 78 4.40 -9.23 -12.35
N ASN A 79 4.93 -8.31 -11.56
CA ASN A 79 6.25 -7.72 -11.80
C ASN A 79 7.07 -7.60 -10.53
N ASP A 80 6.59 -8.19 -9.42
CA ASP A 80 7.19 -8.13 -8.07
C ASP A 80 7.51 -6.68 -7.62
N LYS A 81 6.85 -5.69 -8.23
CA LYS A 81 6.96 -4.30 -7.78
C LYS A 81 5.98 -4.07 -6.65
N ARG A 82 6.45 -3.31 -5.68
CA ARG A 82 5.64 -2.83 -4.56
C ARG A 82 5.87 -1.35 -4.36
N VAL A 83 4.82 -0.68 -3.91
CA VAL A 83 4.87 0.71 -3.45
C VAL A 83 4.34 0.78 -2.02
N VAL A 84 4.93 1.68 -1.24
CA VAL A 84 4.53 1.92 0.15
C VAL A 84 4.12 3.38 0.27
N PHE A 85 2.88 3.59 0.68
CA PHE A 85 2.33 4.88 1.04
C PHE A 85 2.16 4.95 2.55
N VAL A 86 2.79 5.94 3.18
CA VAL A 86 2.67 6.17 4.62
C VAL A 86 2.01 7.52 4.84
N SER A 87 0.88 7.50 5.54
CA SER A 87 0.19 8.67 6.06
C SER A 87 0.54 8.83 7.53
N ALA A 88 1.26 9.89 7.88
CA ALA A 88 1.66 10.17 9.26
C ALA A 88 0.94 11.42 9.80
N ASP A 89 0.48 11.33 11.04
CA ASP A 89 -0.11 12.44 11.79
C ASP A 89 1.03 13.36 12.28
N LEU A 90 1.51 14.23 11.39
CA LEU A 90 2.62 15.17 11.60
C LEU A 90 2.31 16.52 10.97
N GLY A 91 2.93 17.60 11.47
CA GLY A 91 2.81 18.93 10.84
C GLY A 91 3.54 19.07 9.51
N MET A 92 4.60 18.29 9.29
CA MET A 92 5.36 18.20 8.04
C MET A 92 6.16 16.89 8.02
N ALA A 93 6.38 16.31 6.84
CA ALA A 93 7.33 15.22 6.64
C ALA A 93 8.70 15.80 6.25
N PHE A 94 9.65 15.84 7.18
CA PHE A 94 11.01 16.32 6.89
C PHE A 94 11.82 15.30 6.08
N GLN A 95 12.71 15.80 5.22
CA GLN A 95 13.61 14.95 4.43
C GLN A 95 14.48 14.03 5.31
N SER A 96 14.92 14.52 6.46
CA SER A 96 15.70 13.73 7.44
C SER A 96 14.93 12.51 7.95
N ILE A 97 13.61 12.63 8.12
CA ILE A 97 12.75 11.50 8.51
C ILE A 97 12.74 10.46 7.39
N LYS A 98 12.52 10.87 6.14
CA LYS A 98 12.53 9.93 5.00
C LYS A 98 13.87 9.20 4.89
N GLN A 99 14.99 9.92 4.96
CA GLN A 99 16.33 9.33 4.89
C GLN A 99 16.58 8.34 6.03
N GLY A 100 16.20 8.69 7.27
CA GLY A 100 16.34 7.81 8.42
C GLY A 100 15.49 6.54 8.31
N VAL A 101 14.26 6.65 7.82
CA VAL A 101 13.37 5.51 7.59
C VAL A 101 13.90 4.59 6.50
N VAL A 102 14.32 5.14 5.35
CA VAL A 102 14.90 4.33 4.25
C VAL A 102 16.15 3.60 4.75
N LYS A 103 17.03 4.26 5.50
CA LYS A 103 18.22 3.61 6.07
C LYS A 103 17.85 2.41 6.93
N LYS A 104 16.92 2.56 7.87
CA LYS A 104 16.46 1.46 8.74
C LYS A 104 15.79 0.34 7.93
N LEU A 105 14.95 0.67 6.95
CA LEU A 105 14.32 -0.34 6.10
C LEU A 105 15.35 -1.15 5.31
N LYS A 106 16.42 -0.50 4.83
CA LYS A 106 17.52 -1.19 4.15
C LYS A 106 18.27 -2.17 5.06
N GLU A 107 18.45 -1.83 6.34
CA GLU A 107 19.08 -2.72 7.33
C GLU A 107 18.25 -3.99 7.58
N HIS A 108 16.91 -3.91 7.51
CA HIS A 108 16.02 -5.05 7.77
C HIS A 108 15.60 -5.83 6.52
N PHE A 109 15.44 -5.15 5.38
CA PHE A 109 14.82 -5.72 4.17
C PHE A 109 15.68 -5.57 2.91
N GLY A 110 16.93 -5.09 3.03
CA GLY A 110 17.80 -4.84 1.88
C GLY A 110 17.23 -3.78 0.93
N GLU A 111 17.33 -3.99 -0.38
CA GLU A 111 16.88 -3.01 -1.38
C GLU A 111 15.37 -3.05 -1.69
N LEU A 112 14.61 -3.87 -0.94
CA LEU A 112 13.18 -4.07 -1.14
C LEU A 112 12.36 -2.77 -1.00
N TYR A 113 12.75 -1.92 -0.06
CA TYR A 113 12.17 -0.59 0.16
C TYR A 113 13.25 0.49 0.06
N ASN A 114 13.05 1.43 -0.85
CA ASN A 114 14.01 2.47 -1.19
C ASN A 114 13.29 3.79 -1.56
N ASP A 115 14.06 4.83 -1.86
CA ASP A 115 13.51 6.16 -2.14
C ASP A 115 12.54 6.22 -3.32
N LYS A 116 12.60 5.26 -4.25
CA LYS A 116 11.77 5.21 -5.46
C LYS A 116 10.38 4.64 -5.20
N ASN A 117 10.23 3.78 -4.19
CA ASN A 117 8.98 3.08 -3.92
C ASN A 117 8.38 3.36 -2.53
N LEU A 118 9.03 4.20 -1.71
CA LEU A 118 8.52 4.67 -0.44
C LEU A 118 8.11 6.15 -0.51
N MET A 119 6.85 6.42 -0.21
CA MET A 119 6.30 7.76 -0.02
C MET A 119 5.79 7.92 1.40
N ILE A 120 6.25 8.99 2.08
CA ILE A 120 5.78 9.39 3.40
C ILE A 120 5.14 10.77 3.25
N THR A 121 3.86 10.86 3.58
CA THR A 121 3.09 12.09 3.58
C THR A 121 2.65 12.44 4.99
N HIS A 122 2.45 13.73 5.21
CA HIS A 122 1.78 14.25 6.38
C HIS A 122 0.33 14.53 6.00
N VAL A 123 -0.63 14.14 6.84
CA VAL A 123 -2.06 14.21 6.47
C VAL A 123 -2.82 15.33 7.17
N THR A 124 -2.35 15.79 8.33
CA THR A 124 -3.15 16.71 9.13
C THR A 124 -2.26 17.79 9.73
N HIS A 125 -2.48 19.05 9.35
CA HIS A 125 -2.05 20.22 10.12
C HIS A 125 -2.83 20.33 11.45
N GLY A 126 -2.92 19.22 12.20
CA GLY A 126 -3.51 19.17 13.53
C GLY A 126 -2.49 19.68 14.54
N GLN A 127 -2.79 20.83 15.13
CA GLN A 127 -1.96 21.46 16.14
C GLN A 127 -2.23 20.75 17.48
N PHE A 128 -1.27 19.97 17.99
CA PHE A 128 -1.35 19.34 19.34
C PHE A 128 -0.05 19.41 20.13
#